data_AF-A0A953AR23-F1
#
_entry.id   AF-A0A953AR23-F1
#
_cell.length_a   1.000
_cell.length_b   1.000
_cell.length_c   1.000
_cell.angle_alpha   90.00
_cell.angle_beta   90.00
_cell.angle_gamma   90.00
#
_symmetry.space_group_name_H-M   'P 1'
#
loop_
_entity.id
_entity.type
_entity.pdbx_description
1 polymer ?
#
loop_
_entity_poly.entity_id
_entity_poly.type
_entity_poly.pdbx_seq_one_letter_code
_entity_poly.pdbx_strand_id
1 'polypeptide(L)'
;MATYKIRWGDTLSGIAARYHTTVAALAKANHIKNPNLIYAGDTLRIPGRSDSFQPARRSSSGSRSSPTVHRSSGSPKNVTNSMKRLAAAGRAAALSMGGYYSQGLCATGVSRAIQNAFGIKVWGNGNQIDNNLPRSKFKEVHMSLAEALKIPGLVLTWEHTSTRLGRIYGHTAITAGDGHTSYSDFIERNTLAASSGRTGLRIFMPIV
;
A
#
# COMPACT_ATOMS: atom_id res chain seq x y z
N MET A 1 24.38 9.46 20.59
CA MET A 1 24.03 9.95 19.23
C MET A 1 23.80 8.75 18.32
N ALA A 2 22.66 8.70 17.63
CA ALA A 2 22.36 7.61 16.68
C ALA A 2 22.66 8.05 15.24
N THR A 3 22.98 7.10 14.36
CA THR A 3 23.23 7.35 12.93
C THR A 3 22.31 6.49 12.06
N TYR A 4 21.86 7.03 10.94
CA TYR A 4 20.93 6.37 10.01
C TYR A 4 21.43 6.44 8.58
N LYS A 5 21.51 5.29 7.88
CA LYS A 5 21.86 5.25 6.46
C LYS A 5 20.63 5.51 5.61
N ILE A 6 20.64 6.60 4.85
CA ILE A 6 19.56 7.06 3.98
C ILE A 6 19.36 6.03 2.86
N ARG A 7 18.10 5.64 2.64
CA ARG A 7 17.69 4.67 1.63
C ARG A 7 16.99 5.37 0.48
N TRP A 8 16.91 4.70 -0.66
CA TRP A 8 16.15 5.19 -1.80
C TRP A 8 14.69 5.44 -1.40
N GLY A 9 14.22 6.67 -1.63
CA GLY A 9 12.88 7.13 -1.24
C GLY A 9 12.78 7.76 0.15
N ASP A 10 13.85 7.80 0.95
CA ASP A 10 13.83 8.52 2.22
C ASP A 10 13.80 10.05 1.99
N THR A 11 13.13 10.75 2.90
CA THR A 11 13.12 12.21 2.98
C THR A 11 13.53 12.64 4.39
N LEU A 12 14.09 13.84 4.52
CA LEU A 12 14.47 14.39 5.83
C LEU A 12 13.26 14.50 6.77
N SER A 13 12.07 14.78 6.23
CA SER A 13 10.81 14.81 6.98
C SER A 13 10.36 13.43 7.44
N GLY A 14 10.44 12.42 6.57
CA GLY A 14 10.15 11.03 6.94
C GLY A 14 11.10 10.51 8.02
N ILE A 15 12.39 10.84 7.91
CA ILE A 15 13.40 10.46 8.91
C ILE A 15 13.18 11.25 10.21
N ALA A 16 12.89 12.55 10.16
CA ALA A 16 12.61 13.38 11.34
C ALA A 16 11.46 12.80 12.17
N ALA A 17 10.34 12.50 11.51
CA ALA A 17 9.17 11.90 12.15
C ALA A 17 9.50 10.54 12.78
N ARG A 18 10.27 9.70 12.07
CA ARG A 18 10.67 8.37 12.53
C ARG A 18 11.52 8.40 13.81
N TYR A 19 12.36 9.43 13.95
CA TYR A 19 13.24 9.58 15.10
C TYR A 19 12.74 10.63 16.11
N HIS A 20 11.46 11.02 16.04
CA HIS A 20 10.84 12.00 16.94
C HIS A 20 11.66 13.30 17.07
N THR A 21 12.21 13.76 15.95
CA THR A 21 12.96 15.01 15.84
C THR A 21 12.35 15.88 14.74
N THR A 22 12.96 17.01 14.42
CA THR A 22 12.46 17.91 13.36
C THR A 22 13.41 17.93 12.16
N VAL A 23 12.86 18.27 10.99
CA VAL A 23 13.66 18.49 9.76
C VAL A 23 14.75 19.54 10.00
N ALA A 24 14.40 20.63 10.71
CA ALA A 24 15.34 21.69 11.05
C ALA A 24 16.47 21.18 11.97
N ALA A 25 16.15 20.35 12.97
CA ALA A 25 17.14 19.75 13.85
C ALA A 25 18.07 18.78 13.10
N LEU A 26 17.54 17.94 12.21
CA LEU A 26 18.34 17.06 11.37
C LEU A 26 19.21 17.82 10.38
N ALA A 27 18.66 18.83 9.71
CA ALA A 27 19.41 19.63 8.75
C ALA A 27 20.56 20.38 9.45
N LYS A 28 20.30 20.98 10.62
CA LYS A 28 21.31 21.67 11.43
C LYS A 28 22.40 20.70 11.92
N ALA A 29 22.03 19.52 12.42
CA ALA A 29 22.97 18.53 12.95
C ALA A 29 23.88 17.90 11.88
N ASN A 30 23.48 17.96 10.60
CA ASN A 30 24.20 17.35 9.48
C ASN A 30 24.71 18.38 8.46
N HIS A 31 24.62 19.68 8.76
CA HIS A 31 25.02 20.76 7.87
C HIS A 31 24.37 20.71 6.47
N ILE A 32 23.12 20.24 6.39
CA ILE A 32 22.38 20.12 5.13
C ILE A 32 21.77 21.48 4.76
N LYS A 33 22.24 22.07 3.66
CA LYS A 33 21.78 23.38 3.17
C LYS A 33 20.39 23.33 2.52
N ASN A 34 20.07 22.23 1.83
CA ASN A 34 18.76 22.02 1.21
C ASN A 34 18.07 20.78 1.81
N PRO A 35 17.10 20.95 2.73
CA PRO A 35 16.43 19.83 3.39
C PRO A 35 15.60 18.93 2.46
N ASN A 36 15.32 19.38 1.23
CA ASN A 36 14.58 18.60 0.23
C ASN A 36 15.51 17.72 -0.63
N LEU A 37 16.82 17.80 -0.43
CA LEU A 37 17.80 17.09 -1.24
C LEU A 37 18.71 16.28 -0.31
N ILE A 38 18.40 15.00 -0.17
CA ILE A 38 19.24 14.01 0.50
C ILE A 38 19.49 12.81 -0.41
N TYR A 39 20.66 12.19 -0.30
CA TYR A 39 21.07 11.12 -1.20
C TYR A 39 21.02 9.76 -0.51
N ALA A 40 20.48 8.78 -1.22
CA ALA A 40 20.51 7.41 -0.76
C ALA A 40 21.96 6.90 -0.68
N GLY A 41 22.29 6.21 0.40
CA GLY A 41 23.65 5.76 0.71
C GLY A 41 24.35 6.61 1.76
N ASP A 42 23.97 7.88 1.90
CA ASP A 42 24.56 8.80 2.87
C ASP A 42 24.17 8.46 4.30
N THR A 43 25.02 8.82 5.26
CA THR A 43 24.76 8.60 6.69
C THR A 43 24.33 9.91 7.36
N LEU A 44 23.15 9.90 7.94
CA LEU A 44 22.54 11.00 8.68
C LEU A 44 22.71 10.81 10.19
N ARG A 45 23.27 11.81 10.88
CA ARG A 45 23.33 11.89 12.35
C ARG A 45 21.96 12.32 12.88
N ILE A 46 21.44 11.60 13.86
CA ILE A 46 20.14 11.87 14.46
C ILE A 46 20.36 12.55 15.84
N PRO A 47 19.98 13.83 16.00
CA PRO A 47 20.02 14.52 17.29
C PRO A 47 18.80 14.13 18.13
N GLY A 48 19.02 13.92 19.43
CA GLY A 48 17.97 13.60 20.39
C GLY A 48 17.83 12.10 20.67
N ARG A 49 18.57 11.64 21.67
CA ARG A 49 18.10 10.63 22.61
C ARG A 49 18.78 10.93 23.94
N SER A 50 18.17 11.81 24.70
CA SER A 50 18.28 11.84 26.16
C SER A 50 16.91 11.36 26.62
N ASP A 51 16.90 10.20 27.28
CA ASP A 51 15.70 9.56 27.77
C ASP A 51 14.99 10.48 28.77
N SER A 52 13.77 10.91 28.45
CA SER A 52 12.80 11.34 29.45
C SER A 52 11.42 10.86 29.01
N PHE A 53 11.14 9.59 29.33
CA PHE A 53 9.79 9.07 29.41
C PHE A 53 9.01 9.88 30.44
N GLN A 54 7.87 10.44 30.05
CA GLN A 54 6.82 10.81 31.00
C GLN A 54 5.52 10.13 30.59
N PRO A 55 4.92 9.29 31.46
CA PRO A 55 3.69 8.57 31.14
C PRO A 55 2.47 9.44 31.48
N ALA A 56 1.65 9.76 30.48
CA ALA A 56 0.32 10.31 30.72
C ALA A 56 -0.68 9.17 30.97
N ARG A 57 -1.12 9.14 32.22
CA ARG A 57 -2.11 8.30 32.92
C ARG A 57 -3.27 7.70 32.11
N ARG A 58 -3.57 6.45 32.50
CA ARG A 58 -4.81 5.70 32.27
C ARG A 58 -6.03 6.39 32.90
N SER A 59 -7.15 6.33 32.20
CA SER A 59 -8.49 6.24 32.79
C SER A 59 -9.31 5.23 32.01
N SER A 60 -9.74 4.20 32.74
CA SER A 60 -10.59 3.08 32.31
C SER A 60 -12.05 3.40 32.55
N SER A 61 -12.92 3.10 31.58
CA SER A 61 -14.31 2.72 31.82
C SER A 61 -14.78 1.84 30.67
N GLY A 62 -15.07 0.58 30.97
CA GLY A 62 -15.56 -0.37 29.99
C GLY A 62 -17.02 -0.13 29.62
N SER A 63 -17.40 -0.59 28.43
CA SER A 63 -18.71 -1.17 28.19
C SER A 63 -18.63 -2.14 27.02
N ARG A 64 -19.07 -3.36 27.29
CA ARG A 64 -19.37 -4.43 26.34
C ARG A 64 -20.49 -3.95 25.42
N SER A 65 -20.27 -3.99 24.11
CA SER A 65 -21.32 -4.16 23.11
C SER A 65 -20.68 -4.67 21.83
N SER A 66 -20.80 -5.97 21.60
CA SER A 66 -20.59 -6.58 20.29
C SER A 66 -21.58 -5.99 19.30
N PRO A 67 -21.15 -5.48 18.12
CA PRO A 67 -22.06 -5.32 17.01
C PRO A 67 -22.02 -6.60 16.19
N THR A 68 -23.07 -7.41 16.35
CA THR A 68 -23.53 -8.35 15.33
C THR A 68 -23.87 -7.54 14.08
N VAL A 69 -23.03 -7.58 13.04
CA VAL A 69 -23.39 -7.04 11.72
C VAL A 69 -23.64 -8.19 10.76
N HIS A 70 -24.93 -8.46 10.62
CA HIS A 70 -25.66 -8.98 9.46
C HIS A 70 -24.82 -9.49 8.28
N ARG A 71 -24.78 -10.81 8.19
CA ARG A 71 -24.61 -11.57 6.96
C ARG A 71 -25.83 -11.34 6.05
N SER A 72 -25.67 -10.54 4.99
CA SER A 72 -26.11 -10.85 3.61
C SER A 72 -26.26 -9.59 2.74
N SER A 73 -25.34 -9.39 1.80
CA SER A 73 -25.62 -8.63 0.59
C SER A 73 -24.77 -9.22 -0.54
N GLY A 74 -25.33 -10.26 -1.19
CA GLY A 74 -24.92 -10.79 -2.48
C GLY A 74 -23.41 -10.95 -2.73
N SER A 75 -22.76 -11.92 -2.07
CA SER A 75 -21.46 -12.39 -2.55
C SER A 75 -21.65 -12.93 -3.98
N PRO A 76 -20.85 -12.48 -4.97
CA PRO A 76 -20.85 -13.10 -6.29
C PRO A 76 -20.55 -14.59 -6.12
N LYS A 77 -21.35 -15.44 -6.77
CA LYS A 77 -21.44 -16.91 -6.52
C LYS A 77 -20.12 -17.70 -6.71
N ASN A 78 -18.98 -17.06 -7.01
CA ASN A 78 -17.72 -17.67 -7.42
C ASN A 78 -16.46 -17.11 -6.72
N VAL A 79 -16.51 -16.71 -5.45
CA VAL A 79 -15.29 -16.29 -4.72
C VAL A 79 -14.49 -17.51 -4.25
N THR A 80 -13.31 -17.73 -4.86
CA THR A 80 -12.44 -18.87 -4.54
C THR A 80 -11.58 -18.65 -3.27
N ASN A 81 -10.97 -19.71 -2.74
CA ASN A 81 -10.02 -19.60 -1.64
C ASN A 81 -8.78 -18.80 -2.02
N SER A 82 -8.31 -18.94 -3.26
CA SER A 82 -7.15 -18.20 -3.78
C SER A 82 -7.43 -16.69 -3.80
N MET A 83 -8.63 -16.28 -4.18
CA MET A 83 -9.09 -14.89 -4.12
C MET A 83 -9.11 -14.35 -2.68
N LYS A 84 -9.70 -15.09 -1.73
CA LYS A 84 -9.69 -14.69 -0.31
C LYS A 84 -8.26 -14.54 0.25
N ARG A 85 -7.37 -15.48 -0.09
CA ARG A 85 -5.95 -15.44 0.31
C ARG A 85 -5.24 -14.21 -0.25
N LEU A 86 -5.46 -13.89 -1.52
CA LEU A 86 -4.83 -12.72 -2.14
C LEU A 86 -5.32 -11.41 -1.52
N ALA A 87 -6.63 -11.28 -1.25
CA ALA A 87 -7.17 -10.10 -0.57
C ALA A 87 -6.57 -9.90 0.83
N ALA A 88 -6.49 -10.98 1.61
CA ALA A 88 -5.87 -10.94 2.94
C ALA A 88 -4.38 -10.57 2.87
N ALA A 89 -3.64 -11.16 1.92
CA ALA A 89 -2.23 -10.85 1.69
C ALA A 89 -2.03 -9.40 1.23
N GLY A 90 -2.92 -8.87 0.39
CA GLY A 90 -2.94 -7.47 -0.05
C GLY A 90 -3.08 -6.50 1.12
N ARG A 91 -4.07 -6.74 1.99
CA ARG A 91 -4.26 -5.92 3.20
C ARG A 91 -3.05 -5.97 4.12
N ALA A 92 -2.49 -7.16 4.35
CA ALA A 92 -1.31 -7.33 5.20
C ALA A 92 -0.08 -6.63 4.62
N ALA A 93 0.14 -6.74 3.30
CA ALA A 93 1.23 -6.05 2.60
C ALA A 93 1.09 -4.53 2.73
N ALA A 94 -0.09 -3.98 2.42
CA ALA A 94 -0.36 -2.56 2.55
C ALA A 94 -0.12 -2.05 3.99
N LEU A 95 -0.66 -2.74 5.01
CA LEU A 95 -0.43 -2.37 6.41
C LEU A 95 1.05 -2.42 6.79
N SER A 96 1.79 -3.44 6.33
CA SER A 96 3.23 -3.55 6.59
C SER A 96 4.07 -2.45 5.94
N MET A 97 3.51 -1.79 4.92
CA MET A 97 4.16 -0.72 4.16
C MET A 97 3.70 0.69 4.58
N GLY A 98 2.91 0.80 5.64
CA GLY A 98 2.44 2.08 6.18
C GLY A 98 0.93 2.30 6.05
N GLY A 99 0.20 1.34 5.47
CA GLY A 99 -1.26 1.39 5.37
C GLY A 99 -1.71 2.66 4.66
N TYR A 100 -2.60 3.44 5.27
CA TYR A 100 -3.11 4.69 4.70
C TYR A 100 -2.04 5.79 4.48
N TYR A 101 -0.83 5.63 5.04
CA TYR A 101 0.22 6.64 5.00
C TYR A 101 1.41 6.28 4.08
N SER A 102 1.30 5.21 3.28
CA SER A 102 2.37 4.84 2.33
C SER A 102 2.54 5.86 1.21
N GLN A 103 3.74 5.94 0.62
CA GLN A 103 4.13 6.97 -0.35
C GLN A 103 4.02 6.57 -1.84
N GLY A 104 3.33 5.47 -2.17
CA GLY A 104 2.91 5.18 -3.55
C GLY A 104 3.75 4.16 -4.33
N LEU A 105 4.21 3.10 -3.68
CA LEU A 105 4.85 1.93 -4.31
C LEU A 105 3.84 0.83 -4.68
N CYS A 106 2.79 1.18 -5.42
CA CYS A 106 1.63 0.32 -5.64
C CYS A 106 2.00 -1.10 -6.08
N ALA A 107 2.95 -1.21 -7.02
CA ALA A 107 3.47 -2.46 -7.52
C ALA A 107 4.18 -3.31 -6.46
N THR A 108 4.92 -2.70 -5.55
CA THR A 108 5.61 -3.43 -4.47
C THR A 108 4.61 -4.10 -3.53
N GLY A 109 3.53 -3.39 -3.18
CA GLY A 109 2.47 -3.94 -2.33
C GLY A 109 1.78 -5.13 -2.98
N VAL A 110 1.42 -5.00 -4.26
CA VAL A 110 0.80 -6.08 -5.05
C VAL A 110 1.75 -7.26 -5.24
N SER A 111 3.01 -7.04 -5.61
CA SER A 111 4.02 -8.09 -5.75
C SER A 111 4.23 -8.86 -4.44
N ARG A 112 4.32 -8.15 -3.31
CA ARG A 112 4.46 -8.78 -1.99
C ARG A 112 3.25 -9.60 -1.61
N ALA A 113 2.05 -9.12 -1.92
CA ALA A 113 0.81 -9.86 -1.70
C ALA A 113 0.75 -11.16 -2.52
N ILE A 114 1.10 -11.10 -3.81
CA ILE A 114 1.13 -12.28 -4.70
C ILE A 114 2.16 -13.31 -4.21
N GLN A 115 3.35 -12.86 -3.83
CA GLN A 115 4.40 -13.72 -3.27
C GLN A 115 3.92 -14.40 -1.97
N ASN A 116 3.30 -13.65 -1.06
CA ASN A 116 2.82 -14.19 0.21
C ASN A 116 1.63 -15.15 0.03
N ALA A 117 0.74 -14.85 -0.92
CA ALA A 117 -0.44 -15.67 -1.15
C ALA A 117 -0.10 -16.99 -1.85
N PHE A 118 0.79 -16.96 -2.85
CA PHE A 118 0.95 -18.05 -3.82
C PHE A 118 2.39 -18.49 -4.07
N GLY A 119 3.38 -17.85 -3.45
CA GLY A 119 4.78 -18.16 -3.72
C GLY A 119 5.32 -17.60 -5.05
N ILE A 120 4.55 -16.77 -5.75
CA ILE A 120 4.86 -16.29 -7.10
C ILE A 120 5.58 -14.94 -7.02
N LYS A 121 6.77 -14.85 -7.63
CA LYS A 121 7.52 -13.60 -7.78
C LYS A 121 7.03 -12.85 -9.02
N VAL A 122 6.57 -11.62 -8.82
CA VAL A 122 6.20 -10.69 -9.90
C VAL A 122 6.97 -9.39 -9.67
N TRP A 123 7.59 -8.85 -10.72
CA TRP A 123 8.44 -7.65 -10.64
C TRP A 123 7.93 -6.54 -11.56
N GLY A 124 8.39 -5.32 -11.32
CA GLY A 124 8.14 -4.16 -12.18
C GLY A 124 7.27 -3.10 -11.54
N ASN A 125 6.81 -2.16 -12.36
CA ASN A 125 5.87 -1.10 -12.01
C ASN A 125 4.39 -1.53 -12.28
N GLY A 126 3.43 -0.61 -12.07
CA GLY A 126 1.99 -0.88 -12.26
C GLY A 126 1.63 -1.40 -13.65
N ASN A 127 2.25 -0.87 -14.70
CA ASN A 127 2.08 -1.33 -16.08
C ASN A 127 2.79 -2.67 -16.35
N GLN A 128 3.93 -2.92 -15.68
CA GLN A 128 4.70 -4.15 -15.88
C GLN A 128 4.13 -5.36 -15.13
N ILE A 129 3.41 -5.15 -14.02
CA ILE A 129 2.79 -6.25 -13.28
C ILE A 129 1.81 -7.02 -14.16
N ASP A 130 1.05 -6.33 -14.99
CA ASP A 130 0.18 -6.94 -15.99
C ASP A 130 0.95 -7.94 -16.88
N ASN A 131 2.01 -7.48 -17.54
CA ASN A 131 2.81 -8.31 -18.44
C ASN A 131 3.52 -9.47 -17.72
N ASN A 132 3.82 -9.30 -16.43
CA ASN A 132 4.59 -10.26 -15.63
C ASN A 132 3.73 -11.22 -14.80
N LEU A 133 2.40 -11.09 -14.82
CA LEU A 133 1.50 -12.07 -14.20
C LEU A 133 1.49 -13.38 -15.02
N PRO A 134 1.82 -14.54 -14.41
CA PRO A 134 1.80 -15.81 -15.14
C PRO A 134 0.37 -16.15 -15.58
N ARG A 135 0.12 -16.22 -16.89
CA ARG A 135 -1.23 -16.46 -17.45
C ARG A 135 -1.81 -17.84 -17.14
N SER A 136 -0.95 -18.80 -16.78
CA SER A 136 -1.34 -20.11 -16.24
C SER A 136 -1.87 -20.04 -14.79
N LYS A 137 -1.67 -18.92 -14.11
CA LYS A 137 -2.01 -18.70 -12.70
C LYS A 137 -2.99 -17.54 -12.51
N PHE A 138 -3.06 -16.63 -13.47
CA PHE A 138 -3.95 -15.47 -13.46
C PHE A 138 -4.67 -15.33 -14.81
N LYS A 139 -6.00 -15.38 -14.78
CA LYS A 139 -6.85 -15.20 -15.95
C LYS A 139 -7.35 -13.76 -16.02
N GLU A 140 -7.22 -13.13 -17.18
CA GLU A 140 -7.87 -11.84 -17.43
C GLU A 140 -9.38 -12.01 -17.51
N VAL A 141 -10.12 -11.12 -16.86
CA VAL A 141 -11.57 -11.10 -16.82
C VAL A 141 -12.08 -9.71 -17.16
N HIS A 142 -13.18 -9.64 -17.89
CA HIS A 142 -13.74 -8.38 -18.37
C HIS A 142 -14.99 -8.07 -17.54
N MET A 143 -14.93 -7.02 -16.74
CA MET A 143 -16.04 -6.50 -15.93
C MET A 143 -15.79 -5.03 -15.58
N SER A 144 -16.81 -4.33 -15.10
CA SER A 144 -16.63 -2.96 -14.61
C SER A 144 -15.84 -2.92 -13.30
N LEU A 145 -15.21 -1.79 -13.00
CA LEU A 145 -14.54 -1.57 -11.71
C LEU A 145 -15.50 -1.75 -10.52
N ALA A 146 -16.75 -1.30 -10.67
CA ALA A 146 -17.76 -1.40 -9.63
C ALA A 146 -18.16 -2.86 -9.32
N GLU A 147 -18.17 -3.73 -10.33
CA GLU A 147 -18.36 -5.16 -10.13
C GLU A 147 -17.12 -5.80 -9.50
N ALA A 148 -15.94 -5.45 -9.99
CA ALA A 148 -14.67 -5.99 -9.51
C ALA A 148 -14.44 -5.71 -8.01
N LEU A 149 -14.75 -4.50 -7.54
CA LEU A 149 -14.55 -4.13 -6.13
C LEU A 149 -15.43 -4.92 -5.16
N LYS A 150 -16.53 -5.53 -5.62
CA LYS A 150 -17.39 -6.42 -4.82
C LYS A 150 -16.82 -7.84 -4.69
N ILE A 151 -15.77 -8.15 -5.43
CA ILE A 151 -15.11 -9.44 -5.46
C ILE A 151 -13.75 -9.27 -4.78
N PRO A 152 -13.42 -10.00 -3.69
CA PRO A 152 -12.10 -9.87 -3.07
C PRO A 152 -11.01 -10.52 -3.94
N GLY A 153 -9.80 -9.97 -3.90
CA GLY A 153 -8.61 -10.66 -4.42
C GLY A 153 -8.49 -10.70 -5.94
N LEU A 154 -9.07 -9.73 -6.65
CA LEU A 154 -8.76 -9.46 -8.04
C LEU A 154 -7.61 -8.47 -8.11
N VAL A 155 -6.66 -8.69 -9.02
CA VAL A 155 -5.61 -7.71 -9.32
C VAL A 155 -6.15 -6.74 -10.35
N LEU A 156 -6.11 -5.46 -10.03
CA LEU A 156 -6.45 -4.36 -10.91
C LEU A 156 -5.16 -3.75 -11.44
N THR A 157 -5.10 -3.45 -12.73
CA THR A 157 -4.05 -2.61 -13.33
C THR A 157 -4.69 -1.49 -14.14
N TRP A 158 -4.08 -0.32 -14.12
CA TRP A 158 -4.46 0.82 -14.94
C TRP A 158 -3.23 1.29 -15.70
N GLU A 159 -3.37 1.39 -17.02
CA GLU A 159 -2.30 1.85 -17.92
C GLU A 159 -1.88 3.30 -17.63
N HIS A 160 -2.87 4.15 -17.36
CA HIS A 160 -2.67 5.57 -17.11
C HIS A 160 -3.42 6.07 -15.88
N THR A 161 -2.86 7.09 -15.23
CA THR A 161 -3.53 7.86 -14.17
C THR A 161 -3.35 9.37 -14.40
N SER A 162 -4.04 10.18 -13.61
CA SER A 162 -3.92 11.65 -13.64
C SER A 162 -2.55 12.20 -13.19
N THR A 163 -1.73 11.39 -12.51
CA THR A 163 -0.40 11.78 -12.02
C THR A 163 0.68 11.60 -13.08
N ARG A 164 1.75 12.43 -13.04
CA ARG A 164 2.89 12.30 -13.96
C ARG A 164 3.49 10.88 -13.94
N LEU A 165 3.71 10.33 -12.75
CA LEU A 165 4.29 9.00 -12.59
C LEU A 165 3.34 7.90 -13.05
N GLY A 166 2.05 7.97 -12.71
CA GLY A 166 1.11 6.93 -13.14
C GLY A 166 0.71 7.01 -14.62
N ARG A 167 1.06 8.08 -15.36
CA ARG A 167 1.01 8.04 -16.85
C ARG A 167 2.13 7.18 -17.44
N ILE A 168 3.27 7.09 -16.76
CA ILE A 168 4.48 6.36 -17.21
C ILE A 168 4.46 4.93 -16.69
N TYR A 169 4.07 4.76 -15.42
CA TYR A 169 4.24 3.54 -14.66
C TYR A 169 2.93 2.82 -14.33
N GLY A 170 1.78 3.42 -14.66
CA GLY A 170 0.47 2.89 -14.31
C GLY A 170 0.17 2.89 -12.83
N HIS A 171 -0.87 2.14 -12.47
CA HIS A 171 -1.23 1.87 -11.08
C HIS A 171 -1.72 0.43 -10.97
N THR A 172 -1.52 -0.19 -9.80
CA THR A 172 -2.07 -1.52 -9.53
C THR A 172 -2.57 -1.64 -8.11
N ALA A 173 -3.60 -2.45 -7.90
CA ALA A 173 -4.15 -2.73 -6.58
C ALA A 173 -4.84 -4.10 -6.55
N ILE A 174 -5.19 -4.57 -5.35
CA ILE A 174 -5.93 -5.81 -5.10
C ILE A 174 -7.27 -5.44 -4.48
N THR A 175 -8.37 -5.94 -5.01
CA THR A 175 -9.72 -5.64 -4.49
C THR A 175 -9.94 -6.18 -3.07
N ALA A 176 -10.58 -5.40 -2.21
CA ALA A 176 -10.94 -5.82 -0.86
C ALA A 176 -12.18 -6.73 -0.82
N GLY A 177 -13.09 -6.58 -1.79
CA GLY A 177 -14.37 -7.30 -1.85
C GLY A 177 -15.50 -6.63 -1.06
N ASP A 178 -15.29 -5.40 -0.57
CA ASP A 178 -16.29 -4.60 0.15
C ASP A 178 -17.05 -3.63 -0.76
N GLY A 179 -16.79 -3.65 -2.08
CA GLY A 179 -17.39 -2.76 -3.07
C GLY A 179 -16.71 -1.38 -3.20
N HIS A 180 -15.75 -1.06 -2.34
CA HIS A 180 -15.23 0.31 -2.23
C HIS A 180 -13.72 0.42 -2.11
N THR A 181 -13.03 -0.60 -1.64
CA THR A 181 -11.63 -0.52 -1.21
C THR A 181 -10.74 -1.42 -2.06
N SER A 182 -9.49 -0.98 -2.25
CA SER A 182 -8.42 -1.81 -2.81
C SER A 182 -7.10 -1.63 -2.05
N TYR A 183 -6.18 -2.57 -2.22
CA TYR A 183 -4.90 -2.63 -1.54
C TYR A 183 -3.75 -2.60 -2.55
N SER A 184 -2.86 -1.65 -2.39
CA SER A 184 -1.60 -1.59 -3.14
C SER A 184 -0.46 -1.62 -2.12
N ASP A 185 0.40 -0.62 -2.08
CA ASP A 185 1.23 -0.35 -0.89
C ASP A 185 0.47 0.40 0.20
N PHE A 186 -0.69 0.97 -0.13
CA PHE A 186 -1.63 1.58 0.81
C PHE A 186 -3.04 1.01 0.66
N ILE A 187 -3.92 1.41 1.58
CA ILE A 187 -5.34 1.10 1.53
C ILE A 187 -6.06 2.26 0.82
N GLU A 188 -6.58 2.01 -0.37
CA GLU A 188 -7.33 2.96 -1.18
C GLU A 188 -8.80 3.00 -0.74
N ARG A 189 -9.23 4.09 -0.09
CA ARG A 189 -10.66 4.28 0.23
C ARG A 189 -11.39 4.82 -0.99
N ASN A 190 -12.61 4.34 -1.19
CA ASN A 190 -13.48 4.79 -2.27
C ASN A 190 -12.77 4.74 -3.63
N THR A 191 -12.21 3.57 -3.96
CA THR A 191 -11.45 3.30 -5.19
C THR A 191 -12.21 3.74 -6.44
N LEU A 192 -13.54 3.65 -6.45
CA LEU A 192 -14.36 4.19 -7.55
C LEU A 192 -14.11 5.69 -7.75
N ALA A 193 -14.21 6.51 -6.70
CA ALA A 193 -13.92 7.93 -6.80
C ALA A 193 -12.43 8.21 -7.10
N ALA A 194 -11.52 7.46 -6.47
CA ALA A 194 -10.08 7.60 -6.71
C ALA A 194 -9.65 7.14 -8.13
N SER A 195 -10.50 6.40 -8.83
CA SER A 195 -10.27 5.98 -10.20
C SER A 195 -10.59 7.07 -11.23
N SER A 196 -11.11 8.23 -10.79
CA SER A 196 -11.33 9.38 -11.67
C SER A 196 -10.02 9.80 -12.35
N GLY A 197 -9.98 9.68 -13.68
CA GLY A 197 -8.78 9.92 -14.49
C GLY A 197 -7.80 8.75 -14.58
N ARG A 198 -8.18 7.54 -14.17
CA ARG A 198 -7.47 6.30 -14.53
C ARG A 198 -8.11 5.63 -15.74
N THR A 199 -7.29 5.20 -16.71
CA THR A 199 -7.77 4.53 -17.94
C THR A 199 -6.97 3.25 -18.20
N GLY A 200 -7.46 2.42 -19.13
CA GLY A 200 -6.83 1.13 -19.45
C GLY A 200 -6.95 0.12 -18.31
N LEU A 201 -8.13 0.04 -17.67
CA LEU A 201 -8.37 -0.93 -16.59
C LEU A 201 -8.29 -2.36 -17.14
N ARG A 202 -7.44 -3.19 -16.55
CA ARG A 202 -7.42 -4.64 -16.73
C ARG A 202 -7.56 -5.33 -15.39
N ILE A 203 -8.17 -6.50 -15.40
CA ILE A 203 -8.58 -7.21 -14.18
C ILE A 203 -8.13 -8.66 -14.29
N PHE A 204 -7.38 -9.13 -13.30
CA PHE A 204 -6.85 -10.48 -13.28
C PHE A 204 -7.36 -11.25 -12.06
N MET A 205 -7.95 -12.40 -12.33
CA MET A 205 -8.44 -13.34 -11.34
C MET A 205 -7.41 -14.44 -11.11
N PRO A 206 -7.01 -14.73 -9.86
CA PRO A 206 -6.16 -15.88 -9.56
C PRO A 206 -6.92 -17.19 -9.80
N ILE A 207 -6.32 -18.09 -10.56
CA ILE A 207 -6.83 -19.43 -10.90
C ILE A 207 -5.93 -20.56 -10.35
N VAL A 208 -5.17 -20.22 -9.31
CA VAL A 208 -4.19 -21.09 -8.64
C VAL A 208 -4.80 -21.98 -7.59
#